data_AF-A0A5K1FPK4-F1
#
_entry.id   AF-A0A5K1FPK4-F1
#
_cell.length_a   1.000
_cell.length_b   1.000
_cell.length_c   1.000
_cell.angle_alpha   90.00
_cell.angle_beta   90.00
_cell.angle_gamma   90.00
#
_symmetry.space_group_name_H-M   'P 1'
#
loop_
_entity.id
_entity.type
_entity.pdbx_description
1 polymer ?
#
loop_
_entity_poly.entity_id
_entity_poly.type
_entity_poly.pdbx_seq_one_letter_code
_entity_poly.pdbx_strand_id
1 'polypeptide(L)' 'MDPTWQWCERVKENNRLKLKCSFCGNTFSRGISRMRHHLAGTSKDASPCVGVPNKPLPPY' A
#
# COMPACT_ATOMS: atom_id res chain seq x y z
N MET A 1 4.20 15.13 1.21
CA MET A 1 4.26 13.78 1.83
C MET A 1 3.19 12.95 1.15
N ASP A 2 3.54 11.78 0.60
CA ASP A 2 2.60 10.94 -0.16
C ASP A 2 1.55 10.35 0.82
N PRO A 3 0.22 10.58 0.62
CA PRO A 3 -0.82 10.17 1.57
C PRO A 3 -0.90 8.65 1.73
N THR A 4 -0.32 7.89 0.80
CA THR A 4 -0.19 6.43 0.88
C THR A 4 0.44 5.94 2.19
N TRP A 5 1.38 6.72 2.76
CA TRP A 5 2.04 6.37 4.02
C TRP A 5 1.09 6.33 5.23
N GLN A 6 -0.11 6.91 5.15
CA GLN A 6 -1.11 6.79 6.22
C GLN A 6 -1.79 5.41 6.23
N TRP A 7 -1.67 4.67 5.13
CA TRP A 7 -2.33 3.40 4.91
C TRP A 7 -1.36 2.22 4.93
N CYS A 8 -0.08 2.50 5.15
CA CYS A 8 0.94 1.50 5.25
C CYS A 8 2.05 1.90 6.21
N GLU A 9 2.60 0.89 6.88
CA GLU A 9 3.64 1.07 7.88
C GLU A 9 4.91 0.37 7.42
N ARG A 10 6.07 0.88 7.83
CA ARG A 10 7.34 0.20 7.54
C ARG A 10 7.43 -1.03 8.42
N VAL A 11 7.66 -2.20 7.83
CA VAL A 11 7.87 -3.45 8.60
C VAL A 11 9.16 -3.40 9.40
N LYS A 12 10.16 -2.69 8.89
CA LYS A 12 11.40 -2.39 9.61
C LYS A 12 11.76 -0.93 9.40
N GLU A 13 12.12 -0.25 10.48
CA GLU A 13 12.53 1.16 10.45
C GLU A 13 13.70 1.41 9.49
N ASN A 14 14.64 0.45 9.43
CA ASN A 14 15.79 0.46 8.52
C ASN A 14 15.49 -0.01 7.07
N ASN A 15 14.24 -0.38 6.75
CA ASN A 15 13.92 -0.98 5.46
C ASN A 15 12.74 -0.26 4.79
N ARG A 16 13.05 0.84 4.10
CA ARG A 16 12.07 1.65 3.33
C ARG A 16 11.41 0.89 2.18
N LEU A 17 11.96 -0.28 1.82
CA LEU A 17 11.43 -1.14 0.76
C LEU A 17 10.33 -2.07 1.27
N LYS A 18 10.30 -2.41 2.57
CA LYS A 18 9.28 -3.30 3.15
C LYS A 18 8.17 -2.53 3.86
N LEU A 19 7.00 -2.50 3.24
CA LEU A 19 5.80 -1.86 3.75
C LEU A 19 4.71 -2.89 4.04
N LYS A 20 4.02 -2.74 5.17
CA LYS A 20 2.84 -3.51 5.54
C LYS A 20 1.61 -2.66 5.26
N CYS A 21 0.65 -3.22 4.53
CA CYS A 21 -0.64 -2.60 4.34
C CYS A 21 -1.42 -2.67 5.65
N SER A 22 -1.93 -1.55 6.14
CA SER A 22 -2.70 -1.50 7.38
C SER A 22 -4.12 -2.05 7.22
N PHE A 23 -4.62 -2.21 5.99
CA PHE A 23 -5.94 -2.76 5.69
C PHE A 23 -5.98 -4.29 5.62
N CYS A 24 -5.16 -4.89 4.76
CA CYS A 24 -5.14 -6.34 4.57
C CYS A 24 -3.98 -7.05 5.29
N GLY A 25 -3.06 -6.30 5.89
CA GLY A 25 -1.88 -6.86 6.57
C GLY A 25 -0.78 -7.37 5.63
N ASN A 26 -0.97 -7.33 4.30
CA ASN A 26 0.02 -7.80 3.34
C ASN A 26 1.30 -6.97 3.38
N THR A 27 2.44 -7.66 3.25
CA THR A 27 3.77 -7.03 3.22
C THR A 27 4.32 -6.97 1.80
N PHE A 28 4.78 -5.79 1.39
CA PHE A 28 5.33 -5.52 0.07
C PHE A 28 6.77 -5.05 0.18
N SER A 29 7.69 -5.70 -0.56
CA SER A 29 9.14 -5.45 -0.50
C SER A 29 9.69 -4.50 -1.58
N ARG A 30 8.85 -3.73 -2.30
CA ARG A 30 9.27 -2.78 -3.37
C ARG A 30 8.89 -1.32 -3.06
N GLY A 31 8.70 -0.98 -1.79
CA GLY A 31 8.36 0.38 -1.36
C GLY A 31 6.93 0.79 -1.74
N ILE A 32 6.70 2.11 -1.79
CA ILE A 32 5.34 2.67 -1.80
C ILE A 32 4.63 2.61 -3.14
N SER A 33 5.34 2.50 -4.26
CA SER A 33 4.70 2.42 -5.59
C SER A 33 3.81 1.20 -5.73
N ARG A 34 4.26 0.02 -5.27
CA ARG A 34 3.40 -1.18 -5.25
C ARG A 34 2.25 -1.07 -4.25
N MET A 35 2.48 -0.42 -3.11
CA MET A 35 1.42 -0.14 -2.14
C MET A 35 0.34 0.75 -2.75
N ARG A 36 0.73 1.77 -3.53
CA ARG A 36 -0.19 2.60 -4.29
C ARG A 36 -1.03 1.80 -5.25
N HIS A 37 -0.42 0.94 -6.06
CA HIS A 37 -1.18 0.07 -6.99
C HIS A 37 -2.10 -0.92 -6.27
N HIS A 38 -1.62 -1.52 -5.17
CA HIS A 38 -2.38 -2.40 -4.30
C HIS A 38 -3.62 -1.71 -3.73
N LEU A 39 -3.45 -0.52 -3.15
CA LEU A 39 -4.55 0.27 -2.59
C LEU A 39 -5.49 0.75 -3.70
N ALA A 40 -4.95 1.21 -4.84
CA ALA A 40 -5.71 1.63 -6.02
C ALA A 40 -6.55 0.51 -6.63
N GLY A 41 -6.35 -0.74 -6.20
CA GLY A 41 -7.00 -1.90 -6.79
C GLY A 41 -6.53 -2.16 -8.22
N THR A 42 -5.50 -1.46 -8.70
CA THR A 42 -4.94 -1.66 -10.03
C THR A 42 -4.04 -2.89 -9.96
N SER A 43 -4.41 -3.95 -10.67
CA SER A 43 -3.66 -5.20 -10.79
C SER A 43 -2.35 -5.09 -11.58
N LYS A 44 -1.80 -3.88 -11.75
CA LYS A 44 -0.44 -3.67 -12.26
C LYS A 44 0.54 -3.96 -11.12
N ASP A 45 1.18 -5.12 -11.18
CA ASP A 45 2.32 -5.54 -10.33
C ASP A 45 2.03 -5.81 -8.84
N ALA A 46 0.81 -5.60 -8.37
CA ALA A 46 0.36 -5.92 -7.02
C ALA A 46 -1.09 -6.39 -7.02
N SER A 47 -1.41 -7.42 -6.22
CA SER A 47 -2.79 -7.83 -6.01
C SER A 47 -3.60 -6.66 -5.44
N PRO A 48 -4.87 -6.46 -5.82
CA PRO A 48 -5.72 -5.43 -5.22
C PRO A 48 -5.91 -5.67 -3.72
N CYS A 49 -6.10 -4.61 -2.94
CA CYS A 49 -6.36 -4.73 -1.52
C CYS A 49 -7.79 -5.19 -1.24
N VAL A 50 -7.92 -6.39 -0.68
CA VAL A 50 -9.21 -6.98 -0.25
C VAL A 50 -9.78 -6.34 1.02
N GLY A 51 -8.96 -5.64 1.80
CA GLY A 51 -9.37 -4.99 3.05
C GLY A 51 -9.64 -3.48 2.91
N VAL A 52 -9.40 -2.90 1.72
CA VAL A 52 -9.75 -1.49 1.50
C VAL A 52 -11.27 -1.45 1.40
N PRO A 53 -11.98 -0.75 2.31
CA PRO A 53 -13.41 -0.51 2.12
C PRO A 53 -13.56 0.20 0.77
N ASN A 54 -14.65 -0.04 0.03
CA ASN A 54 -15.06 0.57 -1.25
C ASN A 54 -15.09 2.13 -1.23
N LYS A 55 -14.03 2.76 -0.75
CA LYS A 55 -13.80 4.19 -0.73
C LYS A 55 -12.88 4.50 -1.89
N PRO A 56 -13.27 5.45 -2.75
CA PRO A 56 -12.35 5.95 -3.75
C PRO A 56 -11.15 6.53 -2.99
N LEU A 57 -9.96 6.04 -3.32
CA LEU A 57 -8.74 6.70 -2.88
C LEU A 57 -8.72 8.13 -3.39
N PRO A 58 -8.03 9.05 -2.69
CA PRO A 58 -7.93 10.44 -3.12
C PRO A 58 -7.46 10.49 -4.59
N PRO A 59 -8.12 11.31 -5.43
CA PRO A 59 -7.75 11.45 -6.82
C PRO A 59 -6.31 11.96 -6.88
N TYR A 60 -5.57 11.38 -7.80
CA TYR A 60 -4.15 11.59 -7.99
C TYR A 60 -3.83 12.97 -8.56
#